data_AF-A0A239KXP7-F1
#
_entry.id   AF-A0A239KXP7-F1
#
_cell.length_a   1.000
_cell.length_b   1.000
_cell.length_c   1.000
_cell.angle_alpha   90.00
_cell.angle_beta   90.00
_cell.angle_gamma   90.00
#
_symmetry.space_group_name_H-M   'P 1'
#
loop_
_entity.id
_entity.type
_entity.pdbx_description
1 polymer ?
#
loop_
_entity_poly.entity_id
_entity_poly.type
_entity_poly.pdbx_seq_one_letter_code
_entity_poly.pdbx_strand_id
1 'polypeptide(L)'
;MAGIVQQKGCKLLAIYYMPDHCHILIGLKPDIALSDLIRDVKANSTKFIKEKSWTKGSFQWQEGFGAFSYAQSQLAEVRRYIQNQEEHHRQRSFQEEYLAFLQKYEVDYDERYLFK
;
A
#
# COMPACT_ATOMS: atom_id res chain seq x y z
N MET A 1 -9.94 -2.46 4.73
CA MET A 1 -9.06 -3.24 3.83
C MET A 1 -8.66 -4.59 4.38
N ALA A 2 -8.33 -4.71 5.67
CA ALA A 2 -7.96 -5.98 6.30
C ALA A 2 -8.89 -7.15 5.95
N GLY A 3 -10.20 -6.96 6.12
CA GLY A 3 -11.20 -7.99 5.78
C GLY A 3 -11.22 -8.37 4.29
N ILE A 4 -10.97 -7.44 3.37
CA ILE A 4 -10.92 -7.73 1.93
C ILE A 4 -9.74 -8.65 1.60
N VAL A 5 -8.57 -8.36 2.16
CA VAL A 5 -7.35 -9.20 2.00
C VAL A 5 -7.60 -10.61 2.54
N GLN A 6 -8.21 -10.71 3.73
CA GLN A 6 -8.51 -12.00 4.35
C GLN A 6 -9.58 -12.80 3.60
N GLN A 7 -10.62 -12.15 3.08
CA GLN A 7 -11.67 -12.78 2.27
C GLN A 7 -11.12 -13.37 0.95
N LYS A 8 -10.04 -12.80 0.41
CA LYS A 8 -9.31 -13.36 -0.73
C LYS A 8 -8.39 -14.53 -0.34
N GLY A 9 -8.35 -14.93 0.93
CA GLY A 9 -7.49 -16.02 1.41
C GLY A 9 -6.01 -15.64 1.53
N CYS A 10 -5.68 -14.36 1.41
CA CYS A 10 -4.33 -13.85 1.66
C CYS A 10 -4.13 -13.59 3.15
N LYS A 11 -2.88 -13.74 3.63
CA LYS A 11 -2.53 -13.42 5.02
C LYS A 11 -2.27 -11.93 5.15
N LEU A 12 -2.96 -11.26 6.07
CA LEU A 12 -2.61 -9.88 6.45
C LEU A 12 -1.52 -9.92 7.52
N LEU A 13 -0.35 -9.33 7.25
CA LEU A 13 0.81 -9.37 8.16
C LEU A 13 1.03 -8.04 8.88
N ALA A 14 0.80 -6.92 8.20
CA ALA A 14 0.76 -5.57 8.77
C ALA A 14 0.01 -4.63 7.83
N ILE A 15 -0.59 -3.58 8.38
CA ILE A 15 -1.22 -2.50 7.63
C ILE A 15 -1.15 -1.22 8.45
N TYR A 16 -0.85 -0.10 7.78
CA TYR A 16 -0.90 1.22 8.37
C TYR A 16 -1.35 2.25 7.35
N TYR A 17 -2.08 3.27 7.80
CA TYR A 17 -2.64 4.32 6.96
C TYR A 17 -2.00 5.65 7.32
N MET A 18 -1.49 6.34 6.31
CA MET A 18 -1.15 7.76 6.37
C MET A 18 -2.31 8.56 5.77
N PRO A 19 -2.38 9.89 5.98
CA PRO A 19 -3.43 10.71 5.42
C PRO A 19 -3.52 10.67 3.88
N ASP A 20 -2.41 10.39 3.19
CA ASP A 20 -2.27 10.43 1.73
C ASP A 20 -1.96 9.07 1.07
N HIS A 21 -1.52 8.06 1.81
CA HIS A 21 -1.23 6.73 1.28
C HIS A 21 -1.40 5.61 2.34
N CYS A 22 -1.27 4.35 1.92
CA CYS A 22 -1.37 3.20 2.82
C CYS A 22 -0.32 2.15 2.48
N HIS A 23 0.31 1.60 3.51
CA HIS A 23 1.21 0.45 3.40
C HIS A 23 0.51 -0.82 3.86
N ILE A 24 0.59 -1.88 3.06
CA ILE A 24 0.02 -3.19 3.38
C ILE A 24 1.05 -4.27 3.13
N LEU A 25 1.41 -5.02 4.17
CA LEU A 25 2.22 -6.23 4.06
C LEU A 25 1.32 -7.45 4.12
N ILE A 26 1.41 -8.28 3.08
CA ILE A 26 0.58 -9.47 2.91
C ILE A 26 1.45 -10.70 2.63
N GLY A 27 0.95 -11.86 3.05
CA GLY A 27 1.30 -13.15 2.43
C GLY A 27 0.31 -13.41 1.31
N LEU A 28 0.75 -13.21 0.06
CA LEU A 28 -0.06 -13.41 -1.13
C LEU A 28 -0.33 -14.92 -1.35
N LYS A 29 -1.57 -15.26 -1.70
CA LYS A 29 -1.92 -16.62 -2.13
C LYS A 29 -1.38 -16.86 -3.55
N PRO A 30 -0.68 -17.98 -3.84
CA PRO A 30 0.03 -18.15 -5.11
C PRO A 30 -0.83 -18.16 -6.38
N ASP A 31 -2.12 -18.47 -6.27
CA ASP A 31 -3.09 -18.53 -7.36
C ASP A 31 -3.86 -17.20 -7.58
N ILE A 32 -3.45 -16.13 -6.88
CA ILE A 32 -4.06 -14.80 -7.00
C ILE A 32 -3.08 -13.82 -7.64
N ALA A 33 -3.51 -13.19 -8.73
CA ALA A 33 -2.78 -12.07 -9.29
C ALA A 33 -2.81 -10.87 -8.31
N LEU A 34 -1.63 -10.30 -8.03
CA LEU A 34 -1.52 -9.16 -7.12
C LEU A 34 -2.38 -7.96 -7.57
N SER A 35 -2.43 -7.71 -8.88
CA SER A 35 -3.25 -6.65 -9.47
C SER A 35 -4.74 -6.83 -9.19
N ASP A 36 -5.26 -8.06 -9.24
CA ASP A 36 -6.65 -8.36 -8.90
C ASP A 36 -6.94 -8.10 -7.42
N LEU A 37 -6.02 -8.50 -6.54
CA LEU A 37 -6.16 -8.23 -5.11
C LEU A 37 -6.19 -6.73 -4.83
N ILE A 38 -5.26 -5.95 -5.41
CA ILE A 38 -5.20 -4.51 -5.19
C ILE A 38 -6.39 -3.78 -5.81
N ARG A 39 -6.86 -4.20 -6.99
CA ARG A 39 -8.10 -3.68 -7.59
C ARG A 39 -9.26 -3.84 -6.60
N ASP A 40 -9.43 -5.02 -6.04
CA ASP A 40 -10.54 -5.31 -5.14
C ASP A 40 -10.39 -4.57 -3.81
N VAL A 41 -9.17 -4.45 -3.26
CA VAL A 41 -8.89 -3.63 -2.07
C VAL A 41 -9.27 -2.18 -2.30
N LYS A 42 -8.85 -1.58 -3.42
CA LYS A 42 -9.16 -0.20 -3.78
C LYS A 42 -10.67 0.00 -3.99
N ALA A 43 -11.29 -0.80 -4.84
CA ALA A 43 -12.70 -0.65 -5.20
C ALA A 43 -13.62 -0.78 -3.96
N ASN A 44 -13.44 -1.82 -3.15
CA ASN A 44 -14.30 -2.06 -1.99
C ASN A 44 -14.06 -1.06 -0.86
N SER A 45 -12.81 -0.62 -0.65
CA SER A 45 -12.53 0.43 0.33
C SER A 45 -13.09 1.79 -0.11
N THR A 46 -12.96 2.16 -1.39
CA THR A 46 -13.57 3.37 -1.94
C THR A 46 -15.09 3.34 -1.78
N LYS A 47 -15.74 2.23 -2.14
CA LYS A 47 -17.19 2.06 -1.95
C LYS A 47 -17.58 2.28 -0.49
N PHE A 48 -16.90 1.61 0.43
CA PHE A 48 -17.20 1.70 1.86
C PHE A 48 -17.00 3.12 2.42
N ILE A 49 -15.90 3.80 2.06
CA ILE A 49 -15.64 5.19 2.51
C ILE A 49 -16.72 6.15 1.99
N LYS A 50 -17.13 5.99 0.72
CA LYS A 50 -18.21 6.80 0.12
C LYS A 50 -19.55 6.54 0.79
N GLU A 51 -19.92 5.28 1.03
CA GLU A 51 -21.16 4.91 1.72
C GLU A 51 -21.22 5.47 3.15
N LYS A 52 -20.06 5.64 3.80
CA LYS A 52 -19.96 6.20 5.15
C LYS A 52 -19.83 7.72 5.18
N SER A 53 -19.72 8.38 4.03
CA SER A 53 -19.52 9.84 3.92
C SER A 53 -18.37 10.36 4.80
N TRP A 54 -17.29 9.59 4.91
CA TRP A 54 -16.15 9.93 5.78
C TRP A 54 -15.24 11.02 5.20
N THR A 55 -15.43 11.39 3.94
CA THR A 55 -14.66 12.43 3.26
C THR A 55 -15.57 13.54 2.77
N LYS A 56 -15.12 14.80 2.87
CA LYS A 56 -15.88 15.97 2.40
C LYS A 56 -16.03 16.03 0.86
N GLY A 57 -15.27 15.23 0.12
CA GLY A 57 -15.34 15.11 -1.33
C GLY A 57 -15.34 13.65 -1.80
N SER A 58 -15.29 13.43 -3.12
CA SER A 58 -15.20 12.08 -3.68
C SER A 58 -13.84 11.47 -3.38
N PHE A 59 -13.84 10.48 -2.49
CA PHE A 59 -12.66 9.68 -2.22
C PHE A 59 -12.26 8.84 -3.44
N GLN A 60 -10.97 8.82 -3.77
CA GLN A 60 -10.39 7.93 -4.77
C GLN A 60 -8.95 7.57 -4.42
N TRP A 61 -8.56 6.36 -4.80
CA TRP A 61 -7.16 5.96 -4.79
C TRP A 61 -6.49 6.42 -6.09
N GLN A 62 -5.18 6.65 -6.05
CA GLN A 62 -4.37 6.75 -7.27
C GLN A 62 -4.60 5.53 -8.18
N GLU A 63 -4.40 5.65 -9.49
CA GLU A 63 -4.64 4.55 -10.44
C GLU A 63 -3.68 3.37 -10.19
N GLY A 64 -2.37 3.65 -10.11
CA GLY A 64 -1.31 2.65 -9.92
C GLY A 64 -1.08 2.19 -8.48
N PHE A 65 -0.18 1.24 -8.29
CA PHE A 65 0.28 0.81 -6.97
C PHE A 65 1.75 0.36 -7.02
N GLY A 66 2.48 0.57 -5.93
CA GLY A 66 3.82 0.00 -5.74
C GLY A 66 3.73 -1.38 -5.09
N ALA A 67 4.58 -2.31 -5.53
CA ALA A 67 4.66 -3.65 -4.96
C ALA A 67 6.11 -4.12 -4.91
N PHE A 68 6.54 -4.57 -3.73
CA PHE A 68 7.91 -4.99 -3.47
C PHE A 68 7.90 -6.30 -2.67
N SER A 69 8.71 -7.27 -3.08
CA SER A 69 8.77 -8.59 -2.45
C SER A 69 9.81 -8.63 -1.33
N TYR A 70 9.50 -9.36 -0.27
CA TYR A 70 10.36 -9.52 0.90
C TYR A 70 10.48 -11.00 1.30
N ALA A 71 11.65 -11.40 1.79
CA ALA A 71 11.87 -12.72 2.36
C ALA A 71 11.30 -12.83 3.79
N GLN A 72 11.05 -14.05 4.24
CA GLN A 72 10.55 -14.35 5.59
C GLN A 72 11.43 -13.71 6.69
N SER A 73 12.75 -13.69 6.50
CA SER A 73 13.72 -13.12 7.45
C SER A 73 13.56 -11.60 7.64
N GLN A 74 13.00 -10.90 6.65
CA GLN A 74 12.83 -9.45 6.67
C GLN A 74 11.49 -9.02 7.27
N LEU A 75 10.55 -9.94 7.51
CA LEU A 75 9.18 -9.59 7.90
C LEU A 75 9.12 -8.78 9.20
N ALA A 76 9.98 -9.08 10.18
CA ALA A 76 10.00 -8.34 11.44
C ALA A 76 10.36 -6.86 11.22
N GLU A 77 11.36 -6.60 10.38
CA GLU A 77 11.79 -5.25 10.03
C GLU A 77 10.70 -4.51 9.25
N VAL A 78 10.10 -5.14 8.24
CA VAL A 78 9.05 -4.54 7.41
C VAL A 78 7.79 -4.24 8.23
N ARG A 79 7.41 -5.13 9.16
CA ARG A 79 6.29 -4.86 10.09
C ARG A 79 6.56 -3.64 10.95
N ARG A 80 7.77 -3.55 11.53
CA ARG A 80 8.18 -2.41 12.34
C ARG A 80 8.19 -1.13 11.49
N TYR A 81 8.69 -1.19 10.25
CA TYR A 81 8.65 -0.06 9.33
C TYR A 81 7.23 0.45 9.10
N ILE A 82 6.30 -0.45 8.75
CA ILE A 82 4.89 -0.10 8.49
C ILE A 82 4.22 0.49 9.74
N GLN A 83 4.50 -0.05 10.92
CA GLN A 83 3.89 0.43 12.18
C GLN A 83 4.40 1.80 12.64
N ASN A 84 5.59 2.22 12.19
CA ASN A 84 6.22 3.48 12.58
C ASN A 84 6.16 4.54 11.47
N GLN A 85 5.22 4.40 10.53
CA GLN A 85 5.05 5.30 9.40
C GLN A 85 4.77 6.75 9.80
N GLU A 86 4.01 6.97 10.87
CA GLU A 86 3.77 8.34 11.38
C GLU A 86 5.07 9.05 11.77
N GLU A 87 5.97 8.36 12.49
CA GLU A 87 7.28 8.92 12.87
C GLU A 87 8.18 9.08 11.63
N HIS A 88 8.19 8.10 10.73
CA HIS A 88 8.95 8.15 9.49
C HIS A 88 8.61 9.41 8.67
N HIS A 89 7.32 9.72 8.57
CA HIS A 89 6.82 10.85 7.81
C HIS A 89 6.95 12.22 8.49
N ARG A 90 7.51 12.27 9.72
CA ARG A 90 7.95 13.55 10.31
C ARG A 90 9.21 14.11 9.64
N GLN A 91 9.99 13.25 9.00
CA GLN A 91 11.29 13.61 8.40
C GLN A 91 11.35 13.36 6.90
N ARG A 92 10.39 12.61 6.34
CA ARG A 92 10.40 12.20 4.95
C ARG A 92 9.00 12.26 4.34
N SER A 93 8.86 12.77 3.14
CA SER A 93 7.60 12.73 2.39
C SER A 93 7.33 11.36 1.77
N PHE A 94 6.06 11.09 1.41
CA PHE A 94 5.72 9.90 0.62
C PHE A 94 6.46 9.85 -0.72
N GLN A 95 6.68 10.99 -1.37
CA GLN A 95 7.40 11.04 -2.66
C GLN A 95 8.85 10.57 -2.52
N GLU A 96 9.57 11.09 -1.52
CA GLU A 96 10.94 10.68 -1.23
C GLU A 96 11.02 9.22 -0.82
N GLU A 97 10.04 8.73 -0.05
CA GLU A 97 9.93 7.33 0.34
C GLU A 97 9.76 6.42 -0.88
N TYR A 98 8.80 6.75 -1.76
CA TYR A 98 8.51 5.98 -2.95
C TYR A 98 9.70 5.91 -3.90
N LEU A 99 10.39 7.04 -4.13
CA LEU A 99 11.62 7.08 -4.94
C LEU A 99 12.71 6.18 -4.36
N ALA A 100 12.91 6.16 -3.04
CA ALA A 100 13.89 5.25 -2.45
C ALA A 100 13.49 3.79 -2.54
N PHE A 101 12.20 3.45 -2.54
CA PHE A 101 11.80 2.09 -2.86
C PHE A 101 12.18 1.72 -4.29
N LEU A 102 11.87 2.57 -5.26
CA LEU A 102 12.21 2.28 -6.66
C LEU A 102 13.73 2.11 -6.84
N GLN A 103 14.54 2.97 -6.22
CA GLN A 103 16.00 2.84 -6.23
C GLN A 103 16.48 1.55 -5.53
N LYS A 104 15.95 1.25 -4.33
CA LYS A 104 16.33 0.06 -3.56
C LYS A 104 16.03 -1.24 -4.29
N TYR A 105 14.96 -1.27 -5.07
CA TYR A 105 14.51 -2.43 -5.82
C TYR A 105 14.91 -2.40 -7.29
N GLU A 106 15.76 -1.44 -7.69
CA GLU A 106 16.27 -1.30 -9.05
C GLU A 106 15.13 -1.28 -10.09
N VAL A 107 14.03 -0.61 -9.74
CA VAL A 107 12.90 -0.40 -10.64
C VAL A 107 13.18 0.84 -11.49
N ASP A 108 13.23 0.67 -12.81
CA ASP A 108 13.36 1.80 -13.72
C ASP A 108 12.13 2.71 -13.67
N TYR A 109 12.37 4.01 -13.64
CA TYR A 109 11.32 5.02 -13.65
C TYR A 109 11.77 6.29 -14.36
N ASP A 110 10.79 7.04 -14.86
CA ASP A 110 11.00 8.39 -15.38
C ASP A 110 10.32 9.39 -14.43
N GLU A 111 11.13 10.24 -13.80
CA GLU A 111 10.69 11.26 -12.83
C GLU A 111 9.57 12.15 -13.38
N ARG A 112 9.51 12.34 -14.71
CA ARG A 112 8.51 13.20 -15.37
C ARG A 112 7.10 12.66 -15.29
N TYR A 113 6.91 11.38 -14.94
CA TYR A 113 5.61 10.69 -14.97
C TYR A 113 5.20 10.10 -13.61
N LEU A 114 6.00 10.30 -12.56
CA LEU A 114 5.89 9.54 -11.31
C LEU A 114 4.78 10.05 -10.37
N PHE A 115 4.47 11.34 -10.43
CA PHE A 115 3.49 12.00 -9.56
C PHE A 115 2.59 12.98 -10.34
N LYS A 116 2.33 12.69 -11.62
CA LYS A 116 1.40 13.46 -12.46
C LYS A 116 -0.01 12.90 -12.43
#